data_AF-A0AA86QMM8-F1
#
_entry.id   AF-A0AA86QMM8-F1
#
_cell.length_a   1.000
_cell.length_b   1.000
_cell.length_c   1.000
_cell.angle_alpha   90.00
_cell.angle_beta   90.00
_cell.angle_gamma   90.00
#
_symmetry.space_group_name_H-M   'P 1'
#
loop_
_entity.id
_entity.type
_entity.pdbx_description
1 polymer ?
#
loop_
_entity_poly.entity_id
_entity_poly.type
_entity_poly.pdbx_seq_one_letter_code
_entity_poly.pdbx_strand_id
1 'polypeptide(L)'
;MQSKEDQVNAILVKAEGKMISMDHPVPCSTCHCVLNSREEQLEHYRSDAHIQKLQEKNRQKTGDSRSPLDVTKIEEVKTEEAVLKCDICKQEFKNDNAMHAHMQSKKHRRAAAEQQQ
;
A
#
# COMPACT_ATOMS: atom_id res chain seq x y z
N MET A 1 48.19 29.22 9.47
CA MET A 1 47.56 27.88 9.53
C MET A 1 46.20 28.07 10.18
N GLN A 2 45.20 28.55 9.44
CA GLN A 2 43.86 28.75 9.98
C GLN A 2 42.95 27.68 9.37
N SER A 3 42.50 26.83 10.29
CA SER A 3 41.80 25.58 10.14
C SER A 3 40.59 25.65 9.22
N LYS A 4 40.60 24.76 8.22
CA LYS A 4 39.51 24.48 7.30
C LYS A 4 38.48 23.53 7.94
N GLU A 5 38.06 23.81 9.17
CA GLU A 5 37.21 22.90 9.97
C GLU A 5 35.80 23.47 10.21
N ASP A 6 35.62 24.79 10.08
CA ASP A 6 34.32 25.46 10.28
C ASP A 6 33.34 25.37 9.09
N GLN A 7 33.72 24.71 7.99
CA GLN A 7 32.90 24.69 6.76
C GLN A 7 32.07 23.40 6.58
N VAL A 8 32.20 22.42 7.49
CA VAL A 8 31.50 21.13 7.34
C VAL A 8 30.15 21.09 8.08
N ASN A 9 29.87 22.01 9.00
CA ASN A 9 28.61 22.02 9.78
C ASN A 9 27.46 22.86 9.18
N ALA A 10 27.56 23.28 7.92
CA ALA A 10 26.56 24.18 7.30
C ALA A 10 25.53 23.48 6.37
N ILE A 11 25.49 22.14 6.30
CA ILE A 11 24.60 21.41 5.35
C ILE A 11 23.66 20.42 6.08
N LEU A 12 23.08 20.78 7.24
CA LEU A 12 22.05 19.91 7.87
C LEU A 12 20.82 20.62 8.43
N VAL A 13 20.58 21.91 8.18
CA VAL A 13 19.45 22.59 8.84
C VAL A 13 18.54 23.34 7.87
N LYS A 14 18.11 22.72 6.76
CA LYS A 14 16.98 23.22 5.95
C LYS A 14 16.19 22.08 5.30
N ALA A 15 15.55 21.27 6.12
CA ALA A 15 14.42 20.46 5.69
C ALA A 15 13.25 20.79 6.62
N GLU A 16 12.52 21.85 6.30
CA GLU A 16 11.24 22.18 6.92
C GLU A 16 10.19 21.19 6.40
N GLY A 17 10.34 19.93 6.81
CA GLY A 17 9.27 18.95 6.75
C GLY A 17 8.20 19.40 7.71
N LYS A 18 7.02 19.73 7.17
CA LYS A 18 5.81 20.01 7.95
C LYS A 18 5.62 18.86 8.96
N MET A 19 5.96 19.13 10.22
CA MET A 19 5.83 18.15 11.31
C MET A 19 4.33 17.82 11.39
N ILE A 20 3.96 16.61 10.98
CA ILE A 20 2.59 16.13 11.15
C ILE A 20 2.40 15.96 12.66
N SER A 21 1.68 16.89 13.26
CA SER A 21 1.28 16.84 14.68
C SER A 21 0.45 15.59 14.89
N MET A 22 0.93 14.71 15.76
CA MET A 22 0.33 13.41 16.01
C MET A 22 -0.48 13.51 17.30
N ASP A 23 -1.75 13.89 17.16
CA ASP A 23 -2.69 14.16 18.28
C ASP A 23 -3.41 12.89 18.76
N HIS A 24 -3.22 11.77 18.05
CA HIS A 24 -3.96 10.52 18.31
C HIS A 24 -2.99 9.34 18.45
N PRO A 25 -3.26 8.43 19.41
CA PRO A 25 -2.44 7.25 19.62
C PRO A 25 -2.53 6.32 18.41
N VAL A 26 -1.38 5.84 17.94
CA VAL A 26 -1.31 4.98 16.74
C VAL A 26 -0.99 3.54 17.13
N PRO A 27 -1.84 2.58 16.76
CA PRO A 27 -1.59 1.18 17.01
C PRO A 27 -0.60 0.58 16.01
N CYS A 28 0.30 -0.27 16.49
CA CYS A 28 1.18 -1.08 15.65
C CYS A 28 0.47 -2.37 15.22
N SER A 29 0.24 -2.59 13.93
CA SER A 29 -0.42 -3.80 13.39
C SER A 29 0.42 -5.09 13.52
N THR A 30 1.71 -4.98 13.81
CA THR A 30 2.60 -6.15 14.00
C THR A 30 2.62 -6.60 15.46
N CYS A 31 2.62 -5.65 16.39
CA CYS A 31 2.77 -5.92 17.82
C CYS A 31 1.47 -5.75 18.63
N HIS A 32 0.42 -5.18 18.02
CA HIS A 32 -0.87 -4.88 18.64
C HIS A 32 -0.76 -4.05 19.93
N CYS A 33 0.23 -3.16 19.99
CA CYS A 33 0.37 -2.18 21.05
C CYS A 33 -0.04 -0.79 20.55
N VAL A 34 -0.57 0.02 21.47
CA VAL A 34 -0.99 1.40 21.20
C VAL A 34 0.14 2.32 21.60
N LEU A 35 0.60 3.15 20.67
CA LEU A 35 1.71 4.07 20.88
C LEU A 35 1.13 5.48 21.01
N ASN A 36 1.32 6.11 22.16
CA ASN A 36 0.62 7.36 22.51
C ASN A 36 1.40 8.62 22.10
N SER A 37 2.69 8.47 21.80
CA SER A 37 3.58 9.57 21.44
C SER A 37 4.44 9.23 20.22
N ARG A 38 4.83 10.26 19.48
CA ARG A 38 5.74 10.11 18.33
C ARG A 38 7.10 9.53 18.73
N GLU A 39 7.62 9.90 19.90
CA GLU A 39 8.89 9.38 20.43
C GLU A 39 8.78 7.89 20.73
N GLU A 40 7.74 7.49 21.47
CA GLU A 40 7.44 6.09 21.78
C GLU A 40 7.26 5.25 20.50
N GLN A 41 6.62 5.82 19.46
CA GLN A 41 6.52 5.18 18.17
C GLN A 41 7.90 4.98 17.52
N LEU A 42 8.73 6.01 17.45
CA LEU A 42 10.06 5.90 16.85
C LEU A 42 10.93 4.88 17.59
N GLU A 43 10.90 4.89 18.92
CA GLU A 43 11.61 3.90 19.73
C GLU A 43 11.06 2.50 19.50
N HIS A 44 9.74 2.33 19.45
CA HIS A 44 9.11 1.04 19.16
C HIS A 44 9.56 0.47 17.82
N TYR A 45 9.48 1.26 16.74
CA TYR A 45 9.83 0.80 15.38
C TYR A 45 11.34 0.55 15.19
N ARG A 46 12.19 1.19 16.00
CA ARG A 46 13.65 0.97 16.00
C ARG A 46 14.09 -0.15 16.94
N SER A 47 13.22 -0.61 17.84
CA SER A 47 13.56 -1.63 18.83
C SER A 47 13.77 -3.00 18.16
N ASP A 48 14.81 -3.72 18.60
CA ASP A 48 15.10 -5.09 18.17
C ASP A 48 13.90 -6.03 18.31
N ALA A 49 13.11 -5.88 19.37
CA ALA A 49 11.92 -6.69 19.59
C ALA A 49 10.86 -6.52 18.48
N HIS A 50 10.66 -5.29 17.98
CA HIS A 50 9.76 -5.05 16.86
C HIS A 50 10.33 -5.61 15.57
N ILE A 51 11.62 -5.35 15.31
CA ILE A 51 12.32 -5.80 14.10
C ILE A 51 12.32 -7.32 14.00
N GLN A 52 12.59 -8.04 15.08
CA GLN A 52 12.59 -9.51 15.12
C GLN A 52 11.19 -10.07 14.84
N LYS A 53 10.15 -9.55 15.49
CA LYS A 53 8.74 -9.94 15.23
C LYS A 53 8.34 -9.67 13.78
N LEU A 54 8.78 -8.54 13.22
CA LEU A 54 8.52 -8.18 11.83
C LEU A 54 9.24 -9.12 10.85
N GLN A 55 10.49 -9.48 11.14
CA GLN A 55 11.26 -10.45 10.34
C GLN A 55 10.67 -11.85 10.42
N GLU A 56 10.26 -12.32 11.59
CA GLU A 56 9.59 -13.63 11.76
C GLU A 56 8.30 -13.69 10.96
N LYS A 57 7.46 -12.64 11.06
CA LYS A 57 6.22 -12.52 10.27
C LYS A 57 6.50 -12.50 8.76
N ASN A 58 7.64 -11.97 8.31
CA ASN A 58 8.05 -11.99 6.91
C ASN A 58 8.54 -13.38 6.48
N ARG A 59 9.34 -14.07 7.32
CA ARG A 59 9.80 -15.45 7.10
C ARG A 59 8.64 -16.43 7.00
N GLN A 60 7.61 -16.26 7.81
CA GLN A 60 6.38 -17.06 7.74
C GLN A 60 5.60 -16.80 6.45
N LYS A 61 5.62 -15.58 5.90
CA LYS A 61 5.00 -15.26 4.60
C LYS A 61 5.75 -15.82 3.40
N THR A 62 7.03 -16.18 3.55
CA THR A 62 7.80 -16.91 2.54
C THR A 62 7.66 -18.44 2.66
N GLY A 63 6.83 -18.92 3.59
CA GLY A 63 6.65 -20.33 3.92
C GLY A 63 5.48 -21.05 3.24
N ASP A 64 4.77 -20.41 2.30
CA ASP A 64 3.85 -21.11 1.39
C ASP A 64 4.12 -20.75 -0.08
N SER A 65 4.65 -21.76 -0.77
CA SER A 65 4.48 -22.07 -2.20
C SER A 65 5.20 -21.23 -3.26
N ARG A 66 6.51 -21.47 -3.41
CA ARG A 66 7.06 -21.88 -4.72
C ARG A 66 8.13 -22.96 -4.54
N SER A 67 7.69 -24.21 -4.42
CA SER A 67 8.47 -25.36 -4.91
C SER A 67 8.58 -25.26 -6.45
N PRO A 68 9.76 -25.49 -7.05
CA PRO A 68 9.83 -25.88 -8.44
C PRO A 68 9.32 -27.33 -8.53
N LEU A 69 8.40 -27.61 -9.46
CA LEU A 69 7.78 -28.92 -9.73
C LEU A 69 6.56 -29.25 -8.84
N ASP A 70 5.37 -28.79 -9.26
CA ASP A 70 4.22 -29.68 -9.54
C ASP A 70 3.13 -28.85 -10.24
N VAL A 71 3.00 -29.00 -11.56
CA VAL A 71 1.87 -28.48 -12.33
C VAL A 71 0.75 -29.49 -12.18
N THR A 72 0.14 -29.57 -11.01
CA THR A 72 -1.06 -30.38 -10.85
C THR A 72 -1.98 -29.77 -9.82
N LYS A 73 -3.18 -29.42 -10.31
CA LYS A 73 -4.35 -29.00 -9.53
C LYS A 73 -4.25 -27.61 -8.92
N ILE A 74 -4.33 -26.61 -9.80
CA ILE A 74 -5.07 -25.39 -9.49
C ILE A 74 -6.51 -25.85 -9.26
N GLU A 75 -6.89 -26.08 -8.00
CA GLU A 75 -8.31 -26.09 -7.66
C GLU A 75 -8.80 -24.68 -7.95
N GLU A 76 -9.56 -24.60 -9.03
CA GLU A 76 -10.35 -23.45 -9.42
C GLU A 76 -11.16 -23.01 -8.21
N VAL A 77 -10.59 -22.10 -7.43
CA VAL A 77 -11.37 -21.21 -6.61
C VAL A 77 -12.21 -20.46 -7.62
N LYS A 78 -13.42 -20.98 -7.83
CA LYS A 78 -14.55 -20.25 -8.36
C LYS A 78 -14.88 -19.17 -7.34
N THR A 79 -13.96 -18.22 -7.15
CA THR A 79 -14.32 -16.86 -6.82
C THR A 79 -15.23 -16.51 -7.96
N GLU A 80 -16.52 -16.49 -7.66
CA GLU A 80 -17.55 -15.94 -8.51
C GLU A 80 -17.01 -14.56 -8.89
N GLU A 81 -16.36 -14.51 -10.06
CA GLU A 81 -15.70 -13.31 -10.56
C GLU A 81 -16.84 -12.32 -10.60
N ALA A 82 -16.85 -11.37 -9.67
CA ALA A 82 -17.76 -10.25 -9.70
C ALA A 82 -17.33 -9.41 -10.90
N VAL A 83 -17.66 -9.89 -12.09
CA VAL A 83 -17.43 -9.22 -13.36
C VAL A 83 -18.24 -7.95 -13.29
N LEU A 84 -17.52 -6.84 -13.21
CA LEU A 84 -18.10 -5.52 -13.17
C LEU A 84 -18.69 -5.27 -14.55
N LYS A 85 -20.01 -5.28 -14.65
CA LYS A 85 -20.72 -5.05 -15.91
C LYS A 85 -21.15 -3.59 -16.03
N CYS A 86 -20.94 -3.03 -17.21
CA CYS A 86 -21.47 -1.73 -17.57
C CYS A 86 -22.90 -1.88 -18.08
N ASP A 87 -23.88 -1.23 -17.45
CA ASP A 87 -25.29 -1.34 -17.83
C ASP A 87 -25.58 -0.69 -19.20
N ILE A 88 -24.88 0.41 -19.52
CA ILE A 88 -25.03 1.17 -20.77
C ILE A 88 -24.44 0.43 -21.97
N CYS A 89 -23.27 -0.19 -21.81
CA CYS A 89 -22.54 -0.84 -22.91
C CYS A 89 -22.66 -2.37 -22.88
N LYS A 90 -23.24 -2.94 -21.82
CA LYS A 90 -23.36 -4.38 -21.55
C LYS A 90 -22.03 -5.14 -21.66
N GLN A 91 -20.92 -4.45 -21.36
CA GLN A 91 -19.58 -5.01 -21.37
C GLN A 91 -19.18 -5.46 -19.97
N GLU A 92 -18.51 -6.61 -19.89
CA GLU A 92 -18.04 -7.22 -18.64
C GLU A 92 -16.55 -6.97 -18.46
N PHE A 93 -16.18 -6.49 -17.26
CA PHE A 93 -14.80 -6.16 -16.91
C PHE A 93 -14.34 -7.03 -15.75
N LYS A 94 -13.11 -7.54 -15.88
CA LYS A 94 -12.51 -8.43 -14.87
C LYS A 94 -12.08 -7.68 -13.60
N ASN A 95 -11.72 -6.40 -13.72
CA ASN A 95 -11.18 -5.59 -12.63
C ASN A 95 -11.77 -4.17 -12.63
N ASP A 96 -11.85 -3.54 -11.45
CA ASP A 96 -12.39 -2.18 -11.25
C ASP A 96 -11.68 -1.12 -12.11
N ASN A 97 -10.35 -1.16 -12.17
CA ASN A 97 -9.58 -0.19 -12.96
C ASN A 97 -9.95 -0.22 -14.46
N ALA A 98 -10.30 -1.38 -15.01
CA ALA A 98 -10.72 -1.51 -16.41
C ALA A 98 -12.13 -0.93 -16.63
N MET A 99 -13.05 -1.17 -15.67
CA MET A 99 -14.39 -0.56 -15.67
C MET A 99 -14.30 0.96 -15.55
N HIS A 100 -13.47 1.47 -14.64
CA HIS A 100 -13.27 2.90 -14.44
C HIS A 100 -12.73 3.59 -15.70
N ALA A 101 -11.72 3.00 -16.35
CA ALA A 101 -11.19 3.51 -17.62
C ALA A 101 -12.24 3.47 -18.75
N HIS A 102 -13.10 2.44 -18.76
CA HIS A 102 -14.22 2.35 -19.70
C HIS A 102 -15.23 3.50 -19.49
N MET A 103 -15.63 3.79 -18.24
CA MET A 103 -16.55 4.90 -17.92
C MET A 103 -16.01 6.25 -18.41
N GLN A 104 -14.68 6.45 -18.37
CA GLN A 104 -14.02 7.66 -18.85
C GLN A 104 -13.77 7.69 -20.37
N SER A 105 -14.11 6.65 -21.11
CA SER A 105 -13.87 6.59 -22.55
C SER A 105 -14.90 7.42 -23.34
N LYS A 106 -14.46 8.05 -24.44
CA LYS A 106 -15.35 8.81 -25.36
C LYS A 106 -16.52 7.96 -25.88
N LYS A 107 -16.28 6.66 -26.07
CA LYS A 107 -17.30 5.68 -26.51
C LYS A 107 -18.42 5.52 -25.49
N HIS A 108 -18.08 5.35 -24.21
CA HIS A 108 -19.06 5.21 -23.13
C HIS A 108 -19.87 6.49 -22.96
N ARG A 109 -19.21 7.67 -22.92
CA ARG A 109 -19.91 8.96 -22.80
C ARG A 109 -20.97 9.20 -23.87
N ARG A 110 -20.69 8.81 -25.12
CA ARG A 110 -21.65 8.96 -26.22
C ARG A 110 -22.86 8.02 -26.02
N ALA A 111 -22.61 6.76 -25.69
CA ALA A 111 -23.67 5.79 -25.41
C ALA A 111 -24.51 6.20 -24.18
N ALA A 112 -23.88 6.75 -23.15
CA ALA A 112 -24.55 7.22 -21.93
C ALA A 112 -25.43 8.46 -22.15
N ALA A 113 -25.04 9.32 -23.10
CA ALA A 113 -25.83 10.49 -23.50
C ALA A 113 -27.05 10.11 -24.36
N GLU A 114 -26.91 9.06 -25.19
CA GLU A 114 -27.98 8.56 -26.05
C GLU A 114 -29.07 7.80 -25.28
N GLN A 115 -28.72 7.17 -24.14
CA GLN A 115 -29.67 6.52 -23.22
C GLN A 115 -30.61 7.51 -22.47
N GLN A 116 -30.36 8.82 -22.58
CA GLN A 116 -31.17 9.87 -21.93
C GLN A 116 -32.08 10.62 -22.93
N GLN A 117 -32.21 10.12 -24.16
CA GLN A 117 -33.12 10.63 -25.19
C GLN A 117 -34.25 9.64 -25.46
#